data_AF-A0A227J7C0-F1
#
_entry.id   AF-A0A227J7C0-F1
#
_cell.length_a   1.000
_cell.length_b   1.000
_cell.length_c   1.000
_cell.angle_alpha   90.00
_cell.angle_beta   90.00
_cell.angle_gamma   90.00
#
_symmetry.space_group_name_H-M   'P 1'
#
loop_
_entity.id
_entity.type
_entity.pdbx_description
1 polymer ?
#
loop_
_entity_poly.entity_id
_entity_poly.type
_entity_poly.pdbx_seq_one_letter_code
_entity_poly.pdbx_strand_id
1 'polypeptide(L)'
;MLKFLEQVRKPTLDLPVEVRRKMWFKPFIQSYLVVFIGYLTMYLIRKNFNVAQNDMISTYGLSMTDLGLIGLGFSITYGIGKTVVSYYADGKNTKQFLPFMLILSGLAMLGFSF
;
A
#
# COMPACT_ATOMS: atom_id res chain seq x y z
N MET A 1 -11.46 10.65 -16.20
CA MET A 1 -10.31 9.95 -15.59
C MET A 1 -9.42 11.00 -14.92
N LEU A 2 -8.94 10.78 -13.69
CA LEU A 2 -8.15 11.78 -12.96
C LEU A 2 -6.85 12.08 -13.72
N LYS A 3 -6.74 13.27 -14.33
CA LYS A 3 -5.58 13.67 -15.17
C LYS A 3 -4.23 13.54 -14.47
N PHE A 4 -4.20 13.62 -13.14
CA PHE A 4 -2.96 13.46 -12.38
C PHE A 4 -2.48 12.01 -12.29
N LEU A 5 -3.23 10.99 -12.72
CA LEU A 5 -2.78 9.60 -12.72
C LEU A 5 -2.16 9.18 -14.07
N GLU A 6 -2.10 10.08 -15.05
CA GLU A 6 -1.54 9.81 -16.36
C GLU A 6 -0.01 9.67 -16.30
N GLN A 7 0.52 8.67 -17.02
CA GLN A 7 1.95 8.38 -17.03
C GLN A 7 2.72 9.41 -17.86
N VAL A 8 3.46 10.29 -17.18
CA VAL A 8 4.39 11.21 -17.85
C VAL A 8 5.75 10.51 -18.02
N ARG A 9 6.04 10.00 -19.22
CA ARG A 9 7.40 9.51 -19.55
C ARG A 9 8.35 10.70 -19.63
N LYS A 10 9.29 10.79 -18.69
CA LYS A 10 10.43 11.71 -18.80
C LYS A 10 11.57 10.99 -19.54
N PRO A 11 12.17 11.59 -20.58
CA PRO A 11 13.28 10.97 -21.31
C PRO A 11 14.46 10.64 -20.38
N THR A 12 15.16 9.55 -20.67
CA THR A 12 16.43 9.23 -19.99
C THR A 12 17.45 10.33 -20.31
N LEU A 13 18.11 10.87 -19.29
CA LEU A 13 19.19 11.84 -19.45
C LEU A 13 20.25 11.32 -20.43
N ASP A 14 20.57 12.10 -21.47
CA ASP A 14 21.66 11.82 -22.42
C ASP A 14 23.02 12.02 -21.74
N LEU A 15 23.38 11.06 -20.87
CA LEU A 15 24.64 11.04 -20.15
C LEU A 15 25.51 9.85 -20.62
N PRO A 16 26.84 10.04 -20.71
CA PRO A 16 27.81 8.96 -20.92
C PRO A 16 27.65 7.84 -19.89
N VAL A 17 27.92 6.61 -20.32
CA VAL A 17 27.67 5.39 -19.51
C VAL A 17 28.48 5.40 -18.20
N GLU A 18 29.71 5.92 -18.18
CA GLU A 18 30.50 5.96 -16.94
C GLU A 18 29.89 6.90 -15.90
N VAL A 19 29.39 8.06 -16.33
CA VAL A 19 28.75 9.04 -15.44
C VAL A 19 27.46 8.45 -14.86
N ARG A 20 26.66 7.78 -15.69
CA ARG A 20 25.42 7.10 -15.26
C ARG A 20 25.69 6.03 -14.21
N ARG A 21 26.76 5.23 -14.37
CA ARG A 21 27.20 4.21 -13.41
C ARG A 21 27.74 4.76 -12.10
N LYS A 22 28.12 6.04 -12.03
CA LYS A 22 28.46 6.70 -10.75
C LYS A 22 27.23 7.28 -10.06
N MET A 23 26.18 7.62 -10.81
CA MET A 23 24.99 8.29 -10.31
C MET A 23 23.83 7.36 -9.90
N TRP A 24 23.92 6.05 -10.11
CA TRP A 24 22.79 5.12 -9.89
C TRP A 24 22.32 5.02 -8.44
N PHE A 25 23.24 5.14 -7.46
CA PHE A 25 22.97 4.79 -6.07
C PHE A 25 21.93 5.72 -5.41
N LYS A 26 22.02 7.03 -5.64
CA LYS A 26 21.11 8.00 -5.04
C LYS A 26 19.65 7.83 -5.51
N PRO A 27 19.34 7.79 -6.83
CA PRO A 27 18.00 7.49 -7.32
C PRO A 27 17.48 6.10 -6.91
N PHE A 28 18.37 5.11 -6.83
CA PHE A 28 18.04 3.78 -6.36
C PHE A 28 17.58 3.79 -4.90
N ILE A 29 18.38 4.36 -3.99
CA ILE A 29 18.04 4.46 -2.57
C ILE A 29 16.75 5.26 -2.37
N GLN A 30 16.54 6.36 -3.10
CA GLN A 30 15.28 7.12 -3.04
C GLN A 30 14.07 6.26 -3.42
N SER A 31 14.15 5.53 -4.53
CA SER A 31 13.05 4.67 -4.98
C SER A 31 12.84 3.48 -4.04
N TYR A 32 13.94 2.89 -3.55
CA TYR A 32 13.93 1.78 -2.59
C TYR A 32 13.28 2.19 -1.28
N LEU A 33 13.66 3.33 -0.70
CA LEU A 33 13.09 3.82 0.56
C LEU A 33 11.58 4.08 0.44
N VAL A 34 11.12 4.61 -0.70
CA VAL A 34 9.68 4.81 -0.94
C VAL A 34 8.93 3.48 -0.92
N VAL A 35 9.44 2.46 -1.62
CA VAL A 35 8.82 1.13 -1.64
C VAL A 35 8.92 0.46 -0.26
N PHE A 36 10.05 0.58 0.41
CA PHE A 36 10.30 0.01 1.74
C PHE A 36 9.36 0.59 2.79
N ILE A 37 9.29 1.92 2.91
CA ILE A 37 8.40 2.60 3.85
C ILE A 37 6.95 2.29 3.51
N GLY A 38 6.57 2.36 2.23
CA GLY A 38 5.21 2.02 1.81
C GLY A 38 4.80 0.60 2.21
N TYR A 39 5.70 -0.37 2.02
CA TYR A 39 5.46 -1.76 2.44
C TYR A 39 5.38 -1.90 3.97
N LEU A 40 6.25 -1.22 4.71
CA LEU A 40 6.24 -1.22 6.17
C LEU A 40 4.93 -0.66 6.73
N THR A 41 4.46 0.49 6.22
CA THR A 41 3.17 1.08 6.62
C THR A 41 1.99 0.15 6.31
N MET A 42 1.98 -0.49 5.13
CA MET A 42 0.95 -1.48 4.77
C MET A 42 0.91 -2.66 5.77
N TYR A 43 2.08 -3.10 6.26
CA TYR A 43 2.15 -4.15 7.26
C TYR A 43 1.66 -3.72 8.64
N LEU A 44 1.94 -2.47 9.05
CA LEU A 44 1.43 -1.91 10.30
C LEU A 44 -0.10 -1.89 10.30
N ILE A 45 -0.71 -1.40 9.22
CA ILE A 45 -2.16 -1.37 9.02
C ILE A 45 -2.75 -2.79 9.13
N ARG A 46 -2.10 -3.79 8.51
CA ARG A 46 -2.57 -5.19 8.55
C ARG A 46 -2.43 -5.84 9.94
N LYS A 47 -1.41 -5.47 10.71
CA LYS A 47 -1.14 -6.07 12.03
C LYS A 47 -2.08 -5.52 13.12
N ASN A 48 -2.66 -4.32 12.95
CA ASN A 48 -3.55 -3.70 13.93
C ASN A 48 -4.66 -4.63 14.43
N PHE A 49 -5.35 -5.33 13.52
CA PHE A 49 -6.43 -6.25 13.92
C PHE A 49 -5.92 -7.36 14.86
N ASN A 50 -4.77 -7.96 14.58
CA ASN A 50 -4.19 -9.00 15.43
C ASN A 50 -3.83 -8.49 16.83
N VAL A 51 -3.45 -7.22 16.96
CA VAL A 51 -3.17 -6.60 18.27
C VAL A 51 -4.48 -6.36 19.02
N ALA A 52 -5.49 -5.83 18.34
CA ALA A 52 -6.79 -5.50 18.91
C ALA A 52 -7.66 -6.74 19.24
N GLN A 53 -7.34 -7.93 18.72
CA GLN A 53 -8.12 -9.16 18.97
C GLN A 53 -8.33 -9.46 20.46
N ASN A 54 -7.30 -9.28 21.30
CA ASN A 54 -7.41 -9.52 22.74
C ASN A 54 -8.35 -8.52 23.43
N ASP A 55 -8.28 -7.26 23.02
CA ASP A 55 -9.17 -6.20 23.52
C ASP A 55 -10.61 -6.42 23.05
N MET A 56 -10.79 -6.94 21.83
CA MET A 56 -12.09 -7.29 21.29
C MET A 56 -12.77 -8.43 22.06
N ILE A 57 -12.01 -9.45 22.46
CA ILE A 57 -12.53 -10.55 23.28
C ILE A 57 -12.91 -10.05 24.68
N SER A 58 -12.04 -9.26 25.31
CA SER A 58 -12.24 -8.81 26.69
C SER A 58 -13.31 -7.72 26.84
N THR A 59 -13.39 -6.78 25.89
CA THR A 59 -14.31 -5.62 25.95
C THR A 59 -15.67 -5.93 25.33
N TYR A 60 -15.69 -6.66 24.20
CA TYR A 60 -16.91 -6.92 23.43
C TYR A 60 -17.39 -8.37 23.51
N GLY A 61 -16.66 -9.25 24.21
CA GLY A 61 -17.07 -10.65 24.41
C GLY A 61 -17.07 -11.50 23.14
N LEU A 62 -16.36 -11.07 22.09
CA LEU A 62 -16.31 -11.79 20.82
C LEU A 62 -15.68 -13.17 20.99
N SER A 63 -16.26 -14.18 20.31
CA SER A 63 -15.68 -15.52 20.28
C SER A 63 -14.53 -15.60 19.27
N MET A 64 -13.67 -16.61 19.41
CA MET A 64 -12.61 -16.88 18.44
C MET A 64 -13.17 -17.17 17.03
N THR A 65 -14.39 -17.70 16.95
CA THR A 65 -15.09 -17.96 15.68
C THR A 65 -15.46 -16.66 14.99
N ASP A 66 -15.97 -15.67 15.72
CA ASP A 66 -16.37 -14.36 15.17
C ASP A 66 -15.16 -13.60 14.63
N LEU A 67 -14.05 -13.62 15.38
CA LEU A 67 -12.77 -13.05 14.93
C LEU A 67 -12.23 -13.76 13.67
N GLY A 68 -12.39 -15.09 13.61
CA GLY A 68 -12.05 -15.89 12.43
C GLY A 68 -12.89 -15.50 11.21
N LEU A 69 -14.18 -15.25 11.41
CA LEU A 69 -15.10 -14.82 10.35
C LEU A 69 -14.72 -13.44 9.80
N ILE A 70 -14.33 -12.50 10.66
CA ILE A 70 -13.80 -11.19 10.26
C ILE A 70 -12.51 -11.36 9.43
N GLY A 71 -11.60 -12.22 9.87
CA GLY A 71 -10.36 -12.53 9.14
C GLY A 71 -10.60 -13.17 7.76
N LEU A 72 -11.63 -14.02 7.64
CA LEU A 72 -12.06 -14.61 6.38
C LEU A 72 -12.62 -13.53 5.44
N GLY A 73 -13.51 -12.67 5.94
CA GLY A 73 -14.07 -11.55 5.19
C GLY A 73 -12.96 -10.64 4.66
N PHE A 74 -12.01 -10.27 5.51
CA PHE A 74 -10.82 -9.51 5.11
C PHE A 74 -10.04 -10.19 3.99
N SER A 75 -9.81 -11.50 4.08
CA SER A 75 -9.04 -12.26 3.09
C SER A 75 -9.72 -12.29 1.72
N ILE A 76 -11.04 -12.49 1.69
CA ILE A 76 -11.85 -12.49 0.46
C ILE A 76 -11.84 -11.09 -0.17
N THR A 77 -12.16 -10.06 0.61
CA THR A 77 -12.18 -8.67 0.13
C THR A 77 -10.80 -8.23 -0.35
N TYR A 78 -9.72 -8.65 0.33
CA TYR A 78 -8.36 -8.37 -0.10
C TYR A 78 -8.01 -9.07 -1.42
N GLY A 79 -8.41 -10.33 -1.62
CA GLY A 79 -8.18 -11.06 -2.87
C GLY A 79 -8.87 -10.41 -4.07
N ILE A 80 -10.14 -10.07 -3.92
CA ILE A 80 -10.92 -9.39 -4.97
C ILE A 80 -10.38 -7.98 -5.19
N GLY A 81 -10.19 -7.21 -4.11
CA GLY A 81 -9.69 -5.84 -4.15
C GLY A 81 -8.33 -5.74 -4.82
N LYS A 82 -7.38 -6.64 -4.49
CA LYS A 82 -6.07 -6.68 -5.15
C LYS A 82 -6.21 -6.87 -6.65
N THR A 83 -7.11 -7.73 -7.11
CA THR A 83 -7.31 -8.02 -8.53
C THR A 83 -7.86 -6.80 -9.27
N VAL A 84 -8.93 -6.20 -8.74
CA VAL A 84 -9.55 -5.00 -9.32
C VAL A 84 -8.58 -3.81 -9.33
N VAL A 85 -7.89 -3.59 -8.21
CA VAL A 85 -6.90 -2.51 -8.09
C VAL A 85 -5.71 -2.75 -9.01
N SER A 86 -5.23 -3.98 -9.17
CA SER A 86 -4.12 -4.29 -10.08
C SER A 86 -4.52 -4.05 -11.54
N TYR A 87 -5.72 -4.47 -11.94
CA TYR A 87 -6.26 -4.21 -13.26
C TYR A 87 -6.44 -2.70 -13.51
N TYR A 88 -6.95 -1.96 -12.53
CA TYR A 88 -7.11 -0.51 -12.64
C TYR A 88 -5.78 0.25 -12.59
N ALA A 89 -4.77 -0.26 -11.89
CA ALA A 89 -3.45 0.34 -11.80
C ALA A 89 -2.64 0.15 -13.09
N ASP A 90 -2.98 -0.87 -13.90
CA ASP A 90 -2.30 -1.14 -15.15
C ASP A 90 -2.46 0.05 -16.12
N GLY A 91 -1.34 0.51 -16.70
CA GLY A 91 -1.28 1.72 -17.52
C GLY A 91 -1.35 3.07 -16.77
N LYS A 92 -1.50 3.11 -15.43
CA LYS A 92 -1.46 4.36 -14.64
C LYS A 92 -0.08 4.68 -14.09
N ASN A 93 0.15 5.96 -13.76
CA ASN A 93 1.39 6.41 -13.14
C ASN A 93 1.54 5.85 -11.72
N THR A 94 2.35 4.79 -11.57
CA THR A 94 2.62 4.14 -10.28
C THR A 94 3.13 5.10 -9.22
N LYS A 95 3.88 6.16 -9.62
CA LYS A 95 4.43 7.16 -8.68
C LYS A 95 3.35 8.00 -7.99
N GLN A 96 2.20 8.18 -8.61
CA GLN A 96 1.07 8.94 -8.05
C GLN A 96 -0.02 8.03 -7.51
N PHE A 97 -0.18 6.84 -8.10
CA PHE A 97 -1.16 5.84 -7.67
C PHE A 97 -0.83 5.25 -6.29
N LEU A 98 0.45 4.91 -6.03
CA LEU A 98 0.88 4.33 -4.77
C LEU A 98 0.60 5.24 -3.54
N PRO A 99 1.03 6.52 -3.50
CA PRO A 99 0.73 7.39 -2.36
C PRO A 99 -0.77 7.68 -2.23
N PHE A 100 -1.51 7.78 -3.33
CA PHE A 100 -2.97 7.96 -3.29
C PHE A 100 -3.67 6.79 -2.58
N MET A 101 -3.28 5.55 -2.90
CA MET A 101 -3.83 4.36 -2.24
C MET A 101 -3.41 4.25 -0.76
N LEU A 102 -2.20 4.70 -0.41
CA LEU A 102 -1.76 4.76 0.99
C LEU A 102 -2.58 5.77 1.80
N ILE A 103 -2.87 6.96 1.24
CA ILE A 103 -3.71 7.97 1.91
C ILE A 103 -5.13 7.43 2.12
N LEU A 104 -5.74 6.83 1.09
CA LEU A 104 -7.07 6.23 1.22
C LEU A 104 -7.10 5.13 2.29
N SER A 105 -6.04 4.31 2.35
CA SER A 105 -5.91 3.26 3.37
C SER A 105 -5.77 3.85 4.78
N GLY A 106 -5.02 4.95 4.93
CA GLY A 106 -4.90 5.68 6.19
C GLY A 106 -6.24 6.30 6.64
N LEU A 107 -6.97 6.93 5.72
CA LEU A 107 -8.30 7.49 6.00
C LEU A 107 -9.31 6.41 6.40
N ALA A 108 -9.29 5.26 5.72
CA ALA A 108 -10.13 4.13 6.10
C ALA A 108 -9.79 3.65 7.51
N MET A 109 -8.51 3.51 7.84
CA MET A 109 -8.08 3.12 9.19
C MET A 109 -8.51 4.12 10.26
N LEU A 110 -8.44 5.43 9.98
CA LEU A 110 -8.97 6.45 10.90
C LEU A 110 -10.49 6.35 11.08
N GLY A 111 -11.23 6.03 10.02
CA GLY A 111 -12.68 5.82 10.10
C GLY A 111 -13.09 4.57 10.90
N PHE A 112 -12.25 3.53 10.87
CA PHE A 112 -12.44 2.31 11.68
C PHE A 112 -11.76 2.37 13.05
N SER A 113 -11.04 3.45 13.36
CA SER A 113 -10.35 3.63 14.63
C SER A 113 -11.36 3.99 15.73
N PHE A 114 -12.07 2.97 16.20
CA PHE A 114 -12.86 2.92 17.43
C PHE A 114 -12.58 1.61 18.16
#